data_AF-A0A9R0TIZ3-F1
#
_entry.id   AF-A0A9R0TIZ3-F1
#
_cell.length_a   1.000
_cell.length_b   1.000
_cell.length_c   1.000
_cell.angle_alpha   90.00
_cell.angle_beta   90.00
_cell.angle_gamma   90.00
#
_symmetry.space_group_name_H-M   'P 1'
#
loop_
_entity.id
_entity.type
_entity.pdbx_description
1 polymer ?
#
loop_
_entity_poly.entity_id
_entity_poly.type
_entity_poly.pdbx_seq_one_letter_code
_entity_poly.pdbx_strand_id
1 'polypeptide(L)'
;MRLWSLLLLLVCLPTLILSEDYSDVTVIVRGSKTIAATSDEFICATLDWWPPEKCNYDQCPWGKASILNMDLTNPLLAKAIQAFSPLRIRVGGSLQDQVVYETPNLGSPCRPFTKASSGLFGFSKGCITMERWDAMNDLFLNTGAVITFGLNALRGRKQIRKGVWGGAWNSSNAQEFMEYTVSMNYPIDSWEFGNELSGSGIGASVGAEQYGKDLVALQKIVNQLYENSSKPLVLAPGGFYDKQWFAMLLDVSGPNVVRGMTHHIYNLGAGNDPHVANRILDPQHLSRVSDTFRDLQLTIQRHGPWSAPWVGEAGGAYNSGSRTVSNTFLDSFWYLDQLGQSAKYDTKVYCRQTLIGGNYGLLDTDTYVPNPDYYSALLWHRLMGNGVLSIDFGGTSYLRAYAHCGKQKGGIALLLINLSQNMGSMVTVRNDLNVGLAQGQGITRDSSFVHGLKRTVSWVGSKASDGLEKREEYHLTAQDGNRFARTMLLNGVPLELTEDGDIPPMYPVQVSASSPIYVAPLSIAFVVFPDFEADAC
;
A
#
# COMPACT_ATOMS: atom_id res chain seq x y z
N MET A 1 38.26 75.13 4.72
CA MET A 1 37.06 74.45 4.17
C MET A 1 37.41 72.98 4.00
N ARG A 2 36.75 72.09 4.76
CA ARG A 2 37.04 70.64 4.81
C ARG A 2 36.45 69.95 3.58
N LEU A 3 37.29 69.22 2.84
CA LEU A 3 36.87 68.30 1.78
C LEU A 3 36.60 66.90 2.35
N TRP A 4 35.71 66.20 1.66
CA TRP A 4 35.06 64.93 1.98
C TRP A 4 35.99 63.72 2.11
N SER A 5 35.52 62.72 2.86
CA SER A 5 35.55 61.30 2.45
C SER A 5 34.56 60.50 3.33
N LEU A 6 33.44 60.09 2.73
CA LEU A 6 32.53 59.07 3.30
C LEU A 6 33.17 57.70 3.06
N LEU A 7 33.47 56.96 4.13
CA LEU A 7 33.91 55.57 4.05
C LEU A 7 32.67 54.66 4.11
N LEU A 8 32.26 54.11 2.96
CA LEU A 8 31.29 53.01 2.89
C LEU A 8 32.01 51.70 3.22
N LEU A 9 31.78 51.17 4.42
CA LEU A 9 32.18 49.82 4.80
C LEU A 9 31.19 48.82 4.18
N LEU A 10 31.58 48.17 3.08
CA LEU A 10 30.95 46.94 2.63
C LEU A 10 31.28 45.83 3.64
N VAL A 11 30.29 45.45 4.46
CA VAL A 11 30.35 44.23 5.27
C VAL A 11 29.98 43.06 4.35
N CYS A 12 30.99 42.42 3.76
CA CYS A 12 30.83 41.07 3.20
C CYS A 12 30.61 40.09 4.37
N LEU A 13 29.35 39.77 4.66
CA LEU A 13 29.01 38.58 5.43
C LEU A 13 29.35 37.36 4.57
N PRO A 14 30.26 36.46 5.00
CA PRO A 14 30.44 35.21 4.29
C PRO A 14 29.12 34.43 4.40
N THR A 15 28.53 34.10 3.26
CA THR A 15 27.50 33.05 3.19
C THR A 15 28.14 31.78 3.73
N LEU A 16 27.81 31.42 4.98
CA LEU A 16 28.08 30.11 5.53
C LEU A 16 27.33 29.10 4.66
N ILE A 17 28.03 28.54 3.68
CA ILE A 17 27.62 27.28 3.06
C ILE A 17 27.78 26.26 4.19
N LEU A 18 26.69 26.00 4.92
CA LEU A 18 26.61 24.84 5.80
C LEU A 18 26.82 23.62 4.89
N SER A 19 27.98 22.98 5.02
CA SER A 19 28.18 21.64 4.48
C SER A 19 27.11 20.76 5.13
N GLU A 20 26.14 20.29 4.35
CA GLU A 20 25.18 19.31 4.87
C GLU A 20 25.97 18.05 5.22
N ASP A 21 25.91 17.63 6.49
CA ASP A 21 26.52 16.38 6.92
C ASP A 21 25.78 15.22 6.23
N TYR A 22 26.54 14.36 5.55
CA TYR A 22 25.99 13.19 4.87
C TYR A 22 26.77 11.92 5.22
N SER A 23 26.08 10.78 5.14
CA SER A 23 26.69 9.46 5.22
C SER A 23 26.83 8.84 3.84
N ASP A 24 28.00 8.27 3.55
CA ASP A 24 28.21 7.50 2.32
C ASP A 24 27.64 6.09 2.47
N VAL A 25 26.78 5.70 1.53
CA VAL A 25 26.13 4.38 1.53
C VAL A 25 26.29 3.72 0.17
N THR A 26 26.54 2.42 0.15
CA THR A 26 26.49 1.61 -1.07
C THR A 26 25.29 0.66 -1.02
N VAL A 27 24.48 0.67 -2.08
CA VAL A 27 23.40 -0.29 -2.34
C VAL A 27 23.85 -1.18 -3.48
N ILE A 28 23.93 -2.48 -3.25
CA ILE A 28 24.24 -3.47 -4.28
C ILE A 28 22.92 -4.14 -4.66
N VAL A 29 22.47 -3.95 -5.89
CA VAL A 29 21.25 -4.58 -6.41
C VAL A 29 21.63 -5.92 -7.04
N ARG A 30 20.90 -6.96 -6.67
CA ARG A 30 21.09 -8.31 -7.21
C ARG A 30 20.16 -8.57 -8.37
N GLY A 31 20.67 -8.34 -9.59
CA GLY A 31 19.88 -8.35 -10.83
C GLY A 31 19.65 -9.73 -11.45
N SER A 32 20.30 -10.77 -10.94
CA SER A 32 20.27 -12.13 -11.53
C SER A 32 18.93 -12.85 -11.44
N LYS A 33 18.10 -12.56 -10.42
CA LYS A 33 16.79 -13.19 -10.21
C LYS A 33 15.89 -12.32 -9.35
N THR A 34 14.58 -12.46 -9.55
CA THR A 34 13.59 -11.93 -8.60
C THR A 34 13.53 -12.82 -7.35
N ILE A 35 13.24 -12.21 -6.19
CA ILE A 35 13.00 -12.90 -4.92
C ILE A 35 11.52 -13.08 -4.59
N ALA A 36 10.68 -12.28 -5.24
CA ALA A 36 9.23 -12.25 -5.10
C ALA A 36 8.62 -11.54 -6.31
N ALA A 37 7.30 -11.62 -6.45
CA ALA A 37 6.57 -10.88 -7.48
C ALA A 37 5.27 -10.29 -6.92
N THR A 38 4.95 -9.05 -7.27
CA THR A 38 3.67 -8.40 -6.96
C THR A 38 2.68 -8.50 -8.12
N SER A 39 1.39 -8.21 -7.91
CA SER A 39 0.40 -8.09 -9.00
C SER A 39 0.60 -6.78 -9.78
N ASP A 40 0.01 -6.70 -10.98
CA ASP A 40 -0.08 -5.43 -11.73
C ASP A 40 -0.87 -4.37 -10.93
N GLU A 41 -1.88 -4.81 -10.18
CA GLU A 41 -2.67 -4.00 -9.24
C GLU A 41 -2.16 -4.13 -7.80
N PHE A 42 -0.84 -4.18 -7.60
CA PHE A 42 -0.23 -4.23 -6.27
C PHE A 42 -0.72 -3.07 -5.39
N ILE A 43 -0.81 -1.87 -5.97
CA ILE A 43 -1.42 -0.72 -5.31
C ILE A 43 -2.94 -0.86 -5.36
N CYS A 44 -3.54 -0.88 -4.18
CA CYS A 44 -4.97 -0.96 -3.98
C CYS A 44 -5.41 0.10 -2.96
N ALA A 45 -6.68 0.49 -3.01
CA ALA A 45 -7.30 1.33 -1.98
C ALA A 45 -8.64 0.72 -1.56
N THR A 46 -9.08 1.04 -0.34
CA THR A 46 -10.38 0.57 0.14
C THR A 46 -11.45 1.65 0.06
N LEU A 47 -12.71 1.23 0.00
CA LEU A 47 -13.87 2.07 0.29
C LEU A 47 -14.67 1.45 1.43
N ASP A 48 -15.02 2.27 2.43
CA ASP A 48 -15.62 1.82 3.69
C ASP A 48 -17.13 2.12 3.77
N TRP A 49 -17.79 1.41 4.69
CA TRP A 49 -19.21 1.53 5.04
C TRP A 49 -19.50 2.62 6.08
N TRP A 50 -18.50 3.13 6.81
CA TRP A 50 -18.71 4.04 7.94
C TRP A 50 -19.58 5.27 7.62
N PRO A 51 -20.76 5.42 8.25
CA PRO A 51 -21.64 6.57 7.99
C PRO A 51 -21.12 7.84 8.70
N PRO A 52 -21.67 9.04 8.39
CA PRO A 52 -21.26 10.31 9.01
C PRO A 52 -21.23 10.30 10.54
N GLU A 53 -22.07 9.46 11.15
CA GLU A 53 -22.20 9.26 12.58
C GLU A 53 -20.99 8.56 13.23
N LYS A 54 -20.07 8.01 12.44
CA LYS A 54 -18.84 7.37 12.94
C LYS A 54 -17.86 8.43 13.44
N CYS A 55 -17.84 8.56 14.76
CA CYS A 55 -16.98 9.49 15.45
C CYS A 55 -16.10 8.77 16.49
N ASN A 56 -14.84 9.18 16.57
CA ASN A 56 -13.90 8.79 17.61
C ASN A 56 -13.13 10.03 18.04
N TYR A 57 -12.73 10.11 19.31
CA TYR A 57 -11.81 11.17 19.76
C TYR A 57 -12.30 12.59 19.43
N ASP A 58 -13.59 12.85 19.65
CA ASP A 58 -14.24 14.15 19.41
C ASP A 58 -14.17 14.66 17.96
N GLN A 59 -14.06 13.75 17.00
CA GLN A 59 -14.10 14.04 15.55
C GLN A 59 -14.88 12.96 14.80
N CYS A 60 -15.43 13.34 13.65
CA CYS A 60 -16.17 12.44 12.74
C CYS A 60 -15.53 12.51 11.34
N PRO A 61 -14.35 11.91 11.14
CA PRO A 61 -13.50 12.15 9.96
C PRO A 61 -14.01 11.47 8.67
N TRP A 62 -15.18 10.84 8.72
CA TRP A 62 -15.77 10.12 7.60
C TRP A 62 -16.70 10.97 6.75
N GLY A 63 -17.36 11.98 7.32
CA GLY A 63 -18.31 12.81 6.59
C GLY A 63 -19.27 11.97 5.73
N LYS A 64 -19.37 12.30 4.43
CA LYS A 64 -20.13 11.51 3.44
C LYS A 64 -19.27 10.50 2.66
N ALA A 65 -18.02 10.25 3.03
CA ALA A 65 -17.07 9.46 2.24
C ALA A 65 -17.36 7.95 2.18
N SER A 66 -18.43 7.47 2.80
CA SER A 66 -18.79 6.05 2.76
C SER A 66 -19.35 5.65 1.40
N ILE A 67 -19.24 4.37 1.05
CA ILE A 67 -19.81 3.82 -0.19
C ILE A 67 -21.31 4.07 -0.31
N LEU A 68 -22.02 4.28 0.80
CA LEU A 68 -23.46 4.56 0.80
C LEU A 68 -23.80 6.01 0.46
N ASN A 69 -22.90 6.95 0.79
CA ASN A 69 -23.23 8.37 0.84
C ASN A 69 -22.39 9.26 -0.07
N MET A 70 -21.23 8.77 -0.54
CA MET A 70 -20.31 9.58 -1.34
C MET A 70 -20.93 9.97 -2.69
N ASP A 71 -20.50 11.11 -3.21
CA ASP A 71 -20.88 11.52 -4.56
C ASP A 71 -20.02 10.76 -5.58
N LEU A 72 -20.61 9.70 -6.15
CA LEU A 72 -19.95 8.85 -7.14
C LEU A 72 -19.79 9.54 -8.50
N THR A 73 -20.44 10.71 -8.70
CA THR A 73 -20.34 11.50 -9.93
C THR A 73 -19.27 12.59 -9.85
N ASN A 74 -18.58 12.72 -8.71
CA ASN A 74 -17.56 13.71 -8.51
C ASN A 74 -16.38 13.48 -9.48
N PRO A 75 -16.03 14.46 -10.34
CA PRO A 75 -14.98 14.28 -11.35
C PRO A 75 -13.60 14.08 -10.74
N LEU A 76 -13.31 14.65 -9.56
CA LEU A 76 -12.02 14.47 -8.89
C LEU A 76 -11.83 13.03 -8.41
N LEU A 77 -12.91 12.39 -7.94
CA LEU A 77 -12.87 10.96 -7.57
C LEU A 77 -12.55 10.10 -8.79
N ALA A 78 -13.24 10.33 -9.91
CA ALA A 78 -13.01 9.58 -11.14
C ALA A 78 -11.57 9.77 -11.66
N LYS A 79 -11.08 11.02 -11.75
CA LYS A 79 -9.71 11.34 -12.17
C LYS A 79 -8.66 10.71 -11.27
N ALA A 80 -8.90 10.70 -9.95
CA ALA A 80 -8.00 10.09 -8.99
C ALA A 80 -7.87 8.55 -9.18
N ILE A 81 -8.97 7.87 -9.48
CA ILE A 81 -8.94 6.42 -9.76
C ILE A 81 -8.26 6.15 -11.12
N GLN A 82 -8.60 6.93 -12.16
CA GLN A 82 -8.09 6.77 -13.52
C GLN A 82 -6.57 6.99 -13.62
N ALA A 83 -5.98 7.79 -12.73
CA ALA A 83 -4.56 8.10 -12.77
C ALA A 83 -3.63 6.88 -12.59
N PHE A 84 -4.15 5.79 -12.00
CA PHE A 84 -3.46 4.51 -11.86
C PHE A 84 -3.57 3.68 -13.14
N SER A 85 -4.78 3.48 -13.67
CA SER A 85 -5.03 2.71 -14.91
C SER A 85 -4.37 1.31 -14.93
N PRO A 86 -4.86 0.34 -14.14
CA PRO A 86 -6.02 0.42 -13.24
C PRO A 86 -5.65 0.55 -11.75
N LEU A 87 -6.60 1.04 -10.93
CA LEU A 87 -6.55 0.94 -9.47
C LEU A 87 -7.47 -0.20 -9.00
N ARG A 88 -6.96 -1.07 -8.12
CA ARG A 88 -7.82 -2.03 -7.41
C ARG A 88 -8.54 -1.34 -6.25
N ILE A 89 -9.85 -1.55 -6.16
CA ILE A 89 -10.70 -1.02 -5.10
C ILE A 89 -11.32 -2.17 -4.30
N ARG A 90 -11.04 -2.22 -2.99
CA ARG A 90 -11.65 -3.16 -2.05
C ARG A 90 -12.80 -2.49 -1.29
N VAL A 91 -14.03 -2.91 -1.55
CA VAL A 91 -15.22 -2.44 -0.83
C VAL A 91 -15.42 -3.33 0.40
N GLY A 92 -15.26 -2.78 1.61
CA GLY A 92 -15.26 -3.55 2.84
C GLY A 92 -15.19 -2.70 4.10
N GLY A 93 -14.63 -3.24 5.17
CA GLY A 93 -14.50 -2.56 6.47
C GLY A 93 -15.50 -3.07 7.50
N SER A 94 -15.43 -2.54 8.73
CA SER A 94 -16.06 -3.19 9.90
C SER A 94 -17.57 -3.41 9.80
N LEU A 95 -18.33 -2.53 9.11
CA LEU A 95 -19.78 -2.71 8.98
C LEU A 95 -20.19 -3.72 7.89
N GLN A 96 -19.25 -4.27 7.13
CA GLN A 96 -19.50 -5.30 6.10
C GLN A 96 -20.28 -6.50 6.67
N ASP A 97 -19.97 -6.94 7.87
CA ASP A 97 -20.66 -8.08 8.51
C ASP A 97 -22.03 -7.71 9.10
N GLN A 98 -22.50 -6.48 8.88
CA GLN A 98 -23.83 -6.01 9.26
C GLN A 98 -24.66 -5.53 8.07
N VAL A 99 -24.10 -5.52 6.85
CA VAL A 99 -24.81 -5.10 5.65
C VAL A 99 -25.73 -6.21 5.13
N VAL A 100 -26.88 -5.82 4.60
CA VAL A 100 -27.75 -6.66 3.79
C VAL A 100 -27.90 -6.04 2.39
N TYR A 101 -28.12 -6.86 1.38
CA TYR A 101 -28.28 -6.40 0.00
C TYR A 101 -29.78 -6.33 -0.33
N GLU A 102 -30.24 -5.26 -1.00
CA GLU A 102 -31.65 -5.09 -1.40
C GLU A 102 -32.06 -6.05 -2.52
N THR A 103 -32.16 -7.34 -2.19
CA THR A 103 -32.60 -8.36 -3.13
C THR A 103 -34.12 -8.54 -3.04
N PRO A 104 -34.78 -9.03 -4.10
CA PRO A 104 -36.25 -9.19 -4.12
C PRO A 104 -36.81 -9.98 -2.93
N ASN A 105 -36.05 -10.95 -2.42
CA ASN A 105 -36.47 -11.82 -1.32
C ASN A 105 -35.96 -11.36 0.07
N LEU A 106 -35.44 -10.13 0.20
CA LEU A 106 -34.89 -9.63 1.47
C LEU A 106 -35.93 -9.68 2.61
N GLY A 107 -37.22 -9.50 2.30
CA GLY A 107 -38.33 -9.63 3.25
C GLY A 107 -38.43 -8.49 4.28
N SER A 108 -37.64 -7.43 4.12
CA SER A 108 -37.67 -6.23 4.98
C SER A 108 -37.23 -4.99 4.19
N PRO A 109 -37.66 -3.77 4.57
CA PRO A 109 -37.21 -2.56 3.90
C PRO A 109 -35.69 -2.38 3.97
N CYS A 110 -35.08 -1.96 2.86
CA CYS A 110 -33.67 -1.58 2.84
C CYS A 110 -33.49 -0.28 3.64
N ARG A 111 -32.75 -0.34 4.75
CA ARG A 111 -32.51 0.80 5.65
C ARG A 111 -31.00 1.06 5.79
N PRO A 112 -30.57 2.33 5.79
CA PRO A 112 -29.15 2.65 6.01
C PRO A 112 -28.73 2.32 7.45
N PHE A 113 -27.42 2.27 7.67
CA PHE A 113 -26.85 2.18 9.02
C PHE A 113 -27.29 3.36 9.88
N THR A 114 -27.60 3.10 11.14
CA THR A 114 -27.92 4.11 12.15
C THR A 114 -27.23 3.76 13.46
N LYS A 115 -26.99 4.76 14.32
CA LYS A 115 -26.44 4.48 15.66
C LYS A 115 -27.39 3.57 16.44
N ALA A 116 -26.84 2.49 16.98
CA ALA A 116 -27.55 1.57 17.86
C ALA A 116 -26.55 1.00 18.88
N SER A 117 -26.70 1.37 20.15
CA SER A 117 -25.74 1.01 21.22
C SER A 117 -25.59 -0.49 21.44
N SER A 118 -26.61 -1.28 21.12
CA SER A 118 -26.61 -2.74 21.21
C SER A 118 -26.06 -3.44 19.96
N GLY A 119 -25.85 -2.70 18.87
CA GLY A 119 -25.35 -3.24 17.60
C GLY A 119 -23.84 -3.37 17.57
N LEU A 120 -23.32 -4.16 16.64
CA LEU A 120 -21.87 -4.36 16.53
C LEU A 120 -21.24 -3.03 16.08
N PHE A 121 -20.15 -2.64 16.75
CA PHE A 121 -19.52 -1.33 16.62
C PHE A 121 -20.43 -0.12 16.94
N GLY A 122 -21.56 -0.34 17.60
CA GLY A 122 -22.50 0.73 17.94
C GLY A 122 -23.43 1.14 16.79
N PHE A 123 -23.61 0.29 15.78
CA PHE A 123 -24.47 0.53 14.63
C PHE A 123 -25.48 -0.59 14.42
N SER A 124 -26.63 -0.24 13.85
CA SER A 124 -27.65 -1.19 13.42
C SER A 124 -27.17 -2.02 12.22
N LYS A 125 -28.00 -2.98 11.78
CA LYS A 125 -27.83 -3.52 10.43
C LYS A 125 -28.14 -2.44 9.41
N GLY A 126 -27.34 -2.38 8.35
CA GLY A 126 -27.51 -1.46 7.24
C GLY A 126 -27.80 -2.21 5.95
N CYS A 127 -28.17 -1.48 4.91
CA CYS A 127 -28.50 -2.05 3.62
C CYS A 127 -27.95 -1.18 2.49
N ILE A 128 -27.48 -1.85 1.43
CA ILE A 128 -27.15 -1.21 0.15
C ILE A 128 -28.27 -1.54 -0.85
N THR A 129 -28.81 -0.50 -1.49
CA THR A 129 -29.82 -0.62 -2.53
C THR A 129 -29.18 -1.10 -3.83
N MET A 130 -29.96 -1.76 -4.71
CA MET A 130 -29.44 -2.13 -6.03
C MET A 130 -29.12 -0.88 -6.86
N GLU A 131 -29.94 0.18 -6.76
CA GLU A 131 -29.66 1.47 -7.40
C GLU A 131 -28.29 2.04 -7.00
N ARG A 132 -27.91 1.93 -5.71
CA ARG A 132 -26.60 2.38 -5.26
C ARG A 132 -25.47 1.49 -5.78
N TRP A 133 -25.72 0.18 -5.86
CA TRP A 133 -24.77 -0.76 -6.44
C TRP A 133 -24.54 -0.51 -7.93
N ASP A 134 -25.59 -0.19 -8.69
CA ASP A 134 -25.52 0.19 -10.10
C ASP A 134 -24.67 1.45 -10.28
N ALA A 135 -24.95 2.50 -9.50
CA ALA A 135 -24.18 3.74 -9.53
C ALA A 135 -22.69 3.55 -9.18
N MET A 136 -22.37 2.60 -8.30
CA MET A 136 -20.99 2.24 -8.00
C MET A 136 -20.32 1.56 -9.19
N ASN A 137 -21.01 0.64 -9.86
CA ASN A 137 -20.48 -0.04 -11.03
C ASN A 137 -20.31 0.92 -12.22
N ASP A 138 -21.18 1.92 -12.37
CA ASP A 138 -20.99 2.99 -13.35
C ASP A 138 -19.65 3.72 -13.13
N LEU A 139 -19.34 4.09 -11.88
CA LEU A 139 -18.03 4.67 -11.54
C LEU A 139 -16.89 3.70 -11.86
N PHE A 140 -17.00 2.43 -11.47
CA PHE A 140 -15.95 1.44 -11.66
C PHE A 140 -15.66 1.18 -13.14
N LEU A 141 -16.71 1.04 -13.96
CA LEU A 141 -16.60 0.89 -15.41
C LEU A 141 -15.99 2.13 -16.06
N ASN A 142 -16.46 3.33 -15.68
CA ASN A 142 -15.96 4.60 -16.24
C ASN A 142 -14.49 4.89 -15.88
N THR A 143 -14.00 4.32 -14.77
CA THR A 143 -12.63 4.53 -14.30
C THR A 143 -11.68 3.38 -14.63
N GLY A 144 -12.22 2.23 -15.06
CA GLY A 144 -11.44 1.00 -15.27
C GLY A 144 -10.94 0.37 -13.96
N ALA A 145 -11.61 0.64 -12.83
CA ALA A 145 -11.22 0.09 -11.54
C ALA A 145 -11.41 -1.43 -11.48
N VAL A 146 -10.50 -2.12 -10.78
CA VAL A 146 -10.58 -3.58 -10.56
C VAL A 146 -11.20 -3.83 -9.19
N ILE A 147 -12.30 -4.57 -9.13
CA ILE A 147 -13.15 -4.61 -7.94
C ILE A 147 -12.97 -5.88 -7.12
N THR A 148 -12.68 -5.68 -5.84
CA THR A 148 -12.82 -6.67 -4.78
C THR A 148 -14.00 -6.26 -3.89
N PHE A 149 -15.03 -7.10 -3.75
CA PHE A 149 -16.19 -6.79 -2.92
C PHE A 149 -16.30 -7.74 -1.71
N GLY A 150 -16.44 -7.15 -0.53
CA GLY A 150 -16.59 -7.86 0.73
C GLY A 150 -18.03 -8.28 1.04
N LEU A 151 -18.24 -9.59 1.22
CA LEU A 151 -19.52 -10.20 1.57
C LEU A 151 -19.73 -10.26 3.09
N ASN A 152 -20.98 -10.15 3.53
CA ASN A 152 -21.35 -10.33 4.95
C ASN A 152 -21.25 -11.82 5.36
N ALA A 153 -20.28 -12.14 6.21
CA ALA A 153 -20.04 -13.49 6.71
C ALA A 153 -20.77 -13.82 8.02
N LEU A 154 -21.40 -12.84 8.69
CA LEU A 154 -22.18 -13.06 9.92
C LEU A 154 -23.67 -13.31 9.70
N ARG A 155 -24.20 -13.12 8.48
CA ARG A 155 -25.61 -13.38 8.19
C ARG A 155 -26.01 -14.82 8.53
N GLY A 156 -27.08 -14.97 9.31
CA GLY A 156 -27.62 -16.25 9.77
C GLY A 156 -26.99 -16.82 11.04
N ARG A 157 -25.82 -16.29 11.46
CA ARG A 157 -25.15 -16.74 12.67
C ARG A 157 -25.77 -16.13 13.92
N LYS A 158 -25.49 -16.76 15.06
CA LYS A 158 -25.88 -16.28 16.39
C LYS A 158 -24.66 -16.13 17.27
N GLN A 159 -24.68 -15.11 18.12
CA GLN A 159 -23.66 -14.97 19.14
C GLN A 159 -23.85 -16.08 20.18
N ILE A 160 -22.89 -17.00 20.26
CA ILE A 160 -22.89 -18.13 21.20
C ILE A 160 -22.17 -17.80 22.50
N ARG A 161 -21.26 -16.83 22.44
CA ARG A 161 -20.57 -16.20 23.57
C ARG A 161 -20.25 -14.77 23.19
N LYS A 162 -20.05 -13.88 24.15
CA LYS A 162 -19.62 -12.49 23.88
C LYS A 162 -18.47 -12.46 22.87
N GLY A 163 -18.70 -11.79 21.73
CA GLY A 163 -17.74 -11.65 20.63
C GLY A 163 -17.53 -12.90 19.75
N VAL A 164 -18.16 -14.04 20.04
CA VAL A 164 -18.00 -15.29 19.28
C VAL A 164 -19.32 -15.68 18.63
N TRP A 165 -19.30 -15.86 17.32
CA TRP A 165 -20.45 -16.18 16.49
C TRP A 165 -20.36 -17.61 15.98
N GLY A 166 -21.46 -18.35 16.10
CA GLY A 166 -21.58 -19.73 15.67
C GLY A 166 -22.81 -19.97 14.81
N GLY A 167 -22.87 -21.18 14.23
CA GLY A 167 -23.88 -21.56 13.24
C GLY A 167 -23.40 -21.37 11.81
N ALA A 168 -24.09 -22.02 10.88
CA ALA A 168 -23.80 -21.95 9.45
C ALA A 168 -24.06 -20.55 8.89
N TRP A 169 -23.28 -20.16 7.89
CA TRP A 169 -23.55 -18.95 7.13
C TRP A 169 -24.84 -19.11 6.29
N ASN A 170 -25.73 -18.12 6.36
CA ASN A 170 -26.87 -18.06 5.45
C ASN A 170 -26.47 -17.24 4.21
N SER A 171 -26.17 -17.96 3.13
CA SER A 171 -25.69 -17.41 1.87
C SER A 171 -26.77 -16.78 0.99
N SER A 172 -28.06 -16.95 1.28
CA SER A 172 -29.14 -16.64 0.31
C SER A 172 -29.10 -15.20 -0.21
N ASN A 173 -28.90 -14.23 0.68
CA ASN A 173 -28.86 -12.82 0.30
C ASN A 173 -27.58 -12.44 -0.46
N ALA A 174 -26.44 -13.06 -0.12
CA ALA A 174 -25.20 -12.84 -0.85
C ALA A 174 -25.27 -13.48 -2.25
N GLN A 175 -25.84 -14.68 -2.36
CA GLN A 175 -26.04 -15.37 -3.63
C GLN A 175 -26.96 -14.55 -4.55
N GLU A 176 -28.11 -14.07 -4.06
CA GLU A 176 -29.01 -13.22 -4.85
C GLU A 176 -28.34 -11.91 -5.30
N PHE A 177 -27.49 -11.32 -4.44
CA PHE A 177 -26.70 -10.13 -4.81
C PHE A 177 -25.66 -10.42 -5.90
N MET A 178 -24.98 -11.56 -5.80
CA MET A 178 -24.03 -12.03 -6.82
C MET A 178 -24.75 -12.36 -8.14
N GLU A 179 -25.94 -12.98 -8.07
CA GLU A 179 -26.79 -13.27 -9.24
C GLU A 179 -27.19 -11.99 -9.96
N TYR A 180 -27.60 -10.96 -9.21
CA TYR A 180 -27.89 -9.64 -9.77
C TYR A 180 -26.64 -9.01 -10.41
N THR A 181 -25.49 -9.08 -9.74
CA THR A 181 -24.23 -8.54 -10.26
C THR A 181 -23.83 -9.21 -11.59
N VAL A 182 -24.00 -10.53 -11.68
CA VAL A 182 -23.75 -11.29 -12.92
C VAL A 182 -24.76 -10.94 -14.02
N SER A 183 -26.05 -10.79 -13.69
CA SER A 183 -27.09 -10.47 -14.68
C SER A 183 -26.94 -9.08 -15.29
N MET A 184 -26.38 -8.14 -14.52
CA MET A 184 -26.00 -6.80 -14.98
C MET A 184 -24.66 -6.77 -15.74
N ASN A 185 -23.98 -7.92 -15.84
CA ASN A 185 -22.65 -8.04 -16.44
C ASN A 185 -21.60 -7.10 -15.80
N TYR A 186 -21.73 -6.88 -14.50
CA TYR A 186 -20.78 -6.07 -13.74
C TYR A 186 -19.49 -6.86 -13.47
N PRO A 187 -18.31 -6.30 -13.79
CA PRO A 187 -17.04 -6.99 -13.60
C PRO A 187 -16.68 -7.01 -12.11
N ILE A 188 -16.55 -8.22 -11.57
CA ILE A 188 -15.97 -8.45 -10.24
C ILE A 188 -14.75 -9.34 -10.42
N ASP A 189 -13.61 -8.86 -9.94
CA ASP A 189 -12.37 -9.64 -9.96
C ASP A 189 -12.32 -10.60 -8.77
N SER A 190 -12.84 -10.18 -7.61
CA SER A 190 -12.81 -10.99 -6.41
C SER A 190 -13.92 -10.71 -5.41
N TRP A 191 -14.34 -11.77 -4.73
CA TRP A 191 -15.24 -11.74 -3.58
C TRP A 191 -14.44 -12.03 -2.30
N GLU A 192 -14.43 -11.10 -1.37
CA GLU A 192 -13.83 -11.30 -0.04
C GLU A 192 -14.92 -11.72 0.97
N PHE A 193 -14.64 -12.68 1.85
CA PHE A 193 -15.63 -13.20 2.79
C PHE A 193 -15.45 -12.61 4.19
N GLY A 194 -16.33 -11.72 4.64
CA GLY A 194 -16.30 -11.13 5.99
C GLY A 194 -15.14 -10.16 6.24
N ASN A 195 -15.14 -9.55 7.44
CA ASN A 195 -14.14 -8.57 7.86
C ASN A 195 -13.76 -8.75 9.33
N GLU A 196 -12.49 -9.01 9.61
CA GLU A 196 -11.87 -9.09 10.94
C GLU A 196 -12.53 -10.12 11.88
N LEU A 197 -12.98 -11.24 11.31
CA LEU A 197 -13.60 -12.35 12.06
C LEU A 197 -12.59 -13.45 12.47
N SER A 198 -11.33 -13.35 12.02
CA SER A 198 -10.26 -14.31 12.30
C SER A 198 -9.69 -14.18 13.71
N GLY A 199 -9.16 -15.29 14.25
CA GLY A 199 -8.51 -15.31 15.57
C GLY A 199 -9.46 -14.86 16.69
N SER A 200 -9.05 -13.84 17.46
CA SER A 200 -9.90 -13.20 18.47
C SER A 200 -10.97 -12.28 17.89
N GLY A 201 -10.81 -11.88 16.63
CA GLY A 201 -11.64 -10.93 15.91
C GLY A 201 -11.65 -9.52 16.50
N ILE A 202 -12.31 -8.59 15.79
CA ILE A 202 -12.57 -7.23 16.25
C ILE A 202 -14.08 -7.08 16.44
N GLY A 203 -14.54 -7.11 17.70
CA GLY A 203 -15.97 -7.10 18.07
C GLY A 203 -16.71 -8.42 17.80
N ALA A 204 -16.36 -9.16 16.74
CA ALA A 204 -16.93 -10.44 16.37
C ALA A 204 -15.84 -11.40 15.86
N SER A 205 -16.02 -12.70 16.09
CA SER A 205 -15.12 -13.77 15.64
C SER A 205 -15.90 -15.01 15.23
N VAL A 206 -15.35 -15.78 14.30
CA VAL A 206 -15.86 -17.09 13.85
C VAL A 206 -14.72 -18.10 13.87
N GLY A 207 -14.98 -19.32 14.34
CA GLY A 207 -13.98 -20.39 14.36
C GLY A 207 -13.53 -20.79 12.95
N ALA A 208 -12.21 -20.98 12.77
CA ALA A 208 -11.60 -21.26 11.46
C ALA A 208 -12.21 -22.47 10.72
N GLU A 209 -12.58 -23.53 11.44
CA GLU A 209 -13.18 -24.72 10.83
C GLU A 209 -14.54 -24.43 10.20
N GLN A 210 -15.43 -23.75 10.93
CA GLN A 210 -16.73 -23.36 10.40
C GLN A 210 -16.55 -22.37 9.25
N TYR A 211 -15.68 -21.39 9.42
CA TYR A 211 -15.41 -20.37 8.41
C TYR A 211 -14.84 -20.97 7.11
N GLY A 212 -13.95 -21.96 7.19
CA GLY A 212 -13.44 -22.70 6.04
C GLY A 212 -14.53 -23.50 5.31
N LYS A 213 -15.46 -24.14 6.04
CA LYS A 213 -16.62 -24.82 5.44
C LYS A 213 -17.53 -23.84 4.71
N ASP A 214 -17.72 -22.64 5.25
CA ASP A 214 -18.54 -21.60 4.64
C ASP A 214 -17.89 -21.05 3.36
N LEU A 215 -16.57 -20.95 3.30
CA LEU A 215 -15.82 -20.59 2.08
C LEU A 215 -15.92 -21.66 0.99
N VAL A 216 -15.93 -22.95 1.34
CA VAL A 216 -16.21 -24.02 0.37
C VAL A 216 -17.61 -23.86 -0.23
N ALA A 217 -18.60 -23.44 0.58
CA ALA A 217 -19.94 -23.13 0.07
C ALA A 217 -19.93 -21.89 -0.84
N LEU A 218 -19.22 -20.83 -0.47
CA LEU A 218 -19.06 -19.65 -1.33
C LEU A 218 -18.40 -19.99 -2.68
N GLN A 219 -17.33 -20.80 -2.67
CA GLN A 219 -16.66 -21.22 -3.91
C GLN A 219 -17.58 -22.03 -4.83
N LYS A 220 -18.51 -22.82 -4.27
CA LYS A 220 -19.55 -23.51 -5.06
C LYS A 220 -20.50 -22.52 -5.72
N ILE A 221 -20.94 -21.49 -4.99
CA ILE A 221 -21.79 -20.41 -5.53
C ILE A 221 -21.05 -19.69 -6.66
N VAL A 222 -19.80 -19.29 -6.45
CA VAL A 222 -18.97 -18.66 -7.50
C VAL A 222 -18.86 -19.56 -8.74
N ASN A 223 -18.59 -20.85 -8.56
CA ASN A 223 -18.47 -21.78 -9.68
C ASN A 223 -19.77 -21.93 -10.49
N GLN A 224 -20.92 -21.87 -9.83
CA GLN A 224 -22.24 -21.99 -10.45
C GLN A 224 -22.62 -20.71 -11.20
N LEU A 225 -22.47 -19.54 -10.54
CA LEU A 225 -22.90 -18.27 -11.11
C LEU A 225 -22.01 -17.81 -12.28
N TYR A 226 -20.73 -18.18 -12.27
CA TYR A 226 -19.74 -17.79 -13.27
C TYR A 226 -19.30 -18.98 -14.15
N GLU A 227 -20.20 -19.94 -14.41
CA GLU A 227 -19.88 -21.10 -15.25
C GLU A 227 -19.50 -20.71 -16.69
N ASN A 228 -20.13 -19.65 -17.21
CA ASN A 228 -19.99 -19.18 -18.59
C ASN A 228 -19.14 -17.90 -18.72
N SER A 229 -18.40 -17.52 -17.68
CA SER A 229 -17.60 -16.28 -17.65
C SER A 229 -16.30 -16.46 -16.86
N SER A 230 -15.46 -15.42 -16.86
CA SER A 230 -14.26 -15.38 -16.02
C SER A 230 -14.65 -15.46 -14.54
N LYS A 231 -14.12 -16.45 -13.83
CA LYS A 231 -14.47 -16.69 -12.43
C LYS A 231 -13.70 -15.74 -11.50
N PRO A 232 -14.39 -14.96 -10.64
CA PRO A 232 -13.73 -14.16 -9.64
C PRO A 232 -13.00 -15.03 -8.61
N LEU A 233 -11.93 -14.48 -8.02
CA LEU A 233 -11.23 -15.12 -6.92
C LEU A 233 -12.06 -15.04 -5.63
N VAL A 234 -11.92 -16.05 -4.78
CA VAL A 234 -12.40 -15.98 -3.39
C VAL A 234 -11.23 -15.62 -2.48
N LEU A 235 -11.40 -14.54 -1.72
CA LEU A 235 -10.42 -13.97 -0.80
C LEU A 235 -10.91 -14.09 0.65
N ALA A 236 -9.98 -14.31 1.57
CA ALA A 236 -10.27 -14.43 3.00
C ALA A 236 -8.97 -14.40 3.82
N PRO A 237 -9.01 -14.14 5.14
CA PRO A 237 -10.18 -13.80 5.94
C PRO A 237 -10.45 -12.31 6.15
N GLY A 238 -9.64 -11.41 5.56
CA GLY A 238 -9.78 -9.97 5.77
C GLY A 238 -9.63 -9.60 7.25
N GLY A 239 -8.63 -10.15 7.94
CA GLY A 239 -8.42 -9.93 9.38
C GLY A 239 -6.97 -9.96 9.80
N PHE A 240 -6.68 -9.83 11.10
CA PHE A 240 -5.31 -9.87 11.59
C PHE A 240 -4.75 -11.31 11.54
N TYR A 241 -3.48 -11.42 11.18
CA TYR A 241 -2.80 -12.70 11.06
C TYR A 241 -2.73 -13.42 12.41
N ASP A 242 -3.30 -14.62 12.45
CA ASP A 242 -3.20 -15.59 13.54
C ASP A 242 -2.76 -16.93 12.94
N LYS A 243 -1.58 -17.40 13.34
CA LYS A 243 -0.93 -18.53 12.66
C LYS A 243 -1.78 -19.80 12.68
N GLN A 244 -2.33 -20.18 13.82
CA GLN A 244 -3.13 -21.41 13.92
C GLN A 244 -4.46 -21.27 13.19
N TRP A 245 -5.11 -20.11 13.29
CA TRP A 245 -6.39 -19.85 12.63
C TRP A 245 -6.22 -19.85 11.11
N PHE A 246 -5.19 -19.19 10.59
CA PHE A 246 -4.90 -19.11 9.14
C PHE A 246 -4.50 -20.48 8.56
N ALA A 247 -3.67 -21.25 9.27
CA ALA A 247 -3.33 -22.61 8.86
C ALA A 247 -4.56 -23.51 8.81
N MET A 248 -5.38 -23.50 9.86
CA MET A 248 -6.63 -24.26 9.93
C MET A 248 -7.61 -23.86 8.83
N LEU A 249 -7.69 -22.57 8.49
CA LEU A 249 -8.53 -22.12 7.38
C LEU A 249 -8.14 -22.79 6.06
N LEU A 250 -6.85 -22.78 5.73
CA LEU A 250 -6.33 -23.36 4.49
C LEU A 250 -6.51 -24.88 4.48
N ASP A 251 -6.23 -25.55 5.60
CA ASP A 251 -6.41 -27.00 5.74
C ASP A 251 -7.87 -27.43 5.56
N VAL A 252 -8.83 -26.68 6.13
CA VAL A 252 -10.26 -27.01 6.08
C VAL A 252 -10.92 -26.61 4.76
N SER A 253 -10.58 -25.43 4.23
CA SER A 253 -11.14 -24.97 2.94
C SER A 253 -10.60 -25.77 1.77
N GLY A 254 -9.35 -26.23 1.85
CA GLY A 254 -8.74 -27.10 0.85
C GLY A 254 -8.33 -26.38 -0.43
N PRO A 255 -7.83 -27.15 -1.42
CA PRO A 255 -7.16 -26.62 -2.59
C PRO A 255 -8.08 -25.73 -3.45
N ASN A 256 -7.53 -24.60 -3.90
CA ASN A 256 -8.16 -23.67 -4.84
C ASN A 256 -9.45 -22.99 -4.36
N VAL A 257 -9.78 -23.06 -3.06
CA VAL A 257 -10.92 -22.31 -2.48
C VAL A 257 -10.50 -20.88 -2.16
N VAL A 258 -9.56 -20.68 -1.22
CA VAL A 258 -9.02 -19.35 -0.93
C VAL A 258 -7.81 -19.09 -1.83
N ARG A 259 -7.94 -18.16 -2.78
CA ARG A 259 -6.90 -17.85 -3.78
C ARG A 259 -6.01 -16.66 -3.38
N GLY A 260 -6.53 -15.77 -2.55
CA GLY A 260 -5.75 -14.74 -1.87
C GLY A 260 -6.03 -14.77 -0.37
N MET A 261 -4.97 -14.94 0.41
CA MET A 261 -5.02 -14.96 1.86
C MET A 261 -4.85 -13.52 2.36
N THR A 262 -5.97 -12.83 2.61
CA THR A 262 -6.00 -11.42 2.98
C THR A 262 -5.78 -11.22 4.48
N HIS A 263 -4.87 -10.32 4.85
CA HIS A 263 -4.70 -9.86 6.23
C HIS A 263 -4.67 -8.33 6.35
N HIS A 264 -4.88 -7.83 7.57
CA HIS A 264 -4.92 -6.41 7.87
C HIS A 264 -3.67 -5.92 8.62
N ILE A 265 -3.26 -4.67 8.37
CA ILE A 265 -2.07 -4.06 9.01
C ILE A 265 -2.41 -2.69 9.64
N TYR A 266 -2.32 -2.62 10.97
CA TYR A 266 -2.40 -1.38 11.76
C TYR A 266 -1.36 -1.41 12.87
N ASN A 267 -0.12 -1.06 12.52
CA ASN A 267 1.06 -1.22 13.38
C ASN A 267 1.58 0.10 13.96
N LEU A 268 0.90 1.23 13.80
CA LEU A 268 1.28 2.52 14.39
C LEU A 268 0.52 2.89 15.67
N GLY A 269 -0.50 2.10 16.06
CA GLY A 269 -1.31 2.33 17.26
C GLY A 269 -2.66 3.01 16.97
N ALA A 270 -3.29 3.56 18.00
CA ALA A 270 -4.58 4.24 17.88
C ALA A 270 -4.43 5.62 17.21
N GLY A 271 -5.47 6.08 16.49
CA GLY A 271 -5.48 7.40 15.86
C GLY A 271 -5.32 8.59 16.81
N ASN A 272 -5.56 8.44 18.12
CA ASN A 272 -5.29 9.48 19.11
C ASN A 272 -3.97 9.30 19.88
N ASP A 273 -3.15 8.32 19.53
CA ASP A 273 -1.88 8.08 20.21
C ASP A 273 -0.85 9.15 19.80
N PRO A 274 -0.28 9.92 20.75
CA PRO A 274 0.70 10.95 20.43
C PRO A 274 2.02 10.39 19.88
N HIS A 275 2.27 9.09 19.99
CA HIS A 275 3.52 8.45 19.54
C HIS A 275 3.47 7.94 18.09
N VAL A 276 2.37 8.13 17.34
CA VAL A 276 2.27 7.70 15.93
C VAL A 276 3.46 8.22 15.12
N ALA A 277 3.74 9.53 15.20
CA ALA A 277 4.87 10.15 14.50
C ALA A 277 6.24 9.54 14.88
N ASN A 278 6.45 9.25 16.17
CA ASN A 278 7.70 8.68 16.65
C ASN A 278 7.91 7.25 16.14
N ARG A 279 6.84 6.46 16.03
CA ARG A 279 6.89 5.09 15.51
C ARG A 279 7.19 5.03 14.01
N ILE A 280 6.73 6.03 13.25
CA ILE A 280 7.06 6.15 11.83
C ILE A 280 8.56 6.42 11.63
N LEU A 281 9.18 7.22 12.49
CA LEU A 281 10.60 7.57 12.40
C LEU A 281 11.53 6.58 13.13
N ASP A 282 10.99 5.52 13.73
CA ASP A 282 11.77 4.47 14.39
C ASP A 282 11.98 3.28 13.44
N PRO A 283 13.19 3.08 12.89
CA PRO A 283 13.45 2.00 11.96
C PRO A 283 13.33 0.61 12.60
N GLN A 284 13.53 0.48 13.92
CA GLN A 284 13.33 -0.79 14.62
C GLN A 284 11.83 -1.12 14.70
N HIS A 285 10.99 -0.13 15.00
CA HIS A 285 9.53 -0.32 15.01
C HIS A 285 9.00 -0.72 13.64
N LEU A 286 9.39 0.00 12.57
CA LEU A 286 8.98 -0.30 11.20
C LEU A 286 9.38 -1.73 10.76
N SER A 287 10.55 -2.20 11.20
CA SER A 287 11.06 -3.52 10.79
C SER A 287 10.29 -4.70 11.38
N ARG A 288 9.53 -4.51 12.48
CA ARG A 288 8.78 -5.58 13.16
C ARG A 288 7.71 -6.23 12.29
N VAL A 289 7.10 -5.49 11.36
CA VAL A 289 6.02 -6.03 10.50
C VAL A 289 6.51 -7.15 9.58
N SER A 290 7.82 -7.20 9.30
CA SER A 290 8.41 -8.21 8.44
C SER A 290 8.21 -9.63 8.95
N ASP A 291 8.12 -9.82 10.28
CA ASP A 291 7.81 -11.12 10.87
C ASP A 291 6.41 -11.59 10.47
N THR A 292 5.42 -10.70 10.47
CA THR A 292 4.05 -11.01 10.04
C THR A 292 3.99 -11.43 8.58
N PHE A 293 4.67 -10.68 7.69
CA PHE A 293 4.68 -11.00 6.26
C PHE A 293 5.39 -12.33 5.98
N ARG A 294 6.57 -12.54 6.58
CA ARG A 294 7.31 -13.80 6.47
C ARG A 294 6.48 -14.98 6.99
N ASP A 295 5.90 -14.85 8.17
CA ASP A 295 5.19 -15.95 8.81
C ASP A 295 3.91 -16.31 8.03
N LEU A 296 3.21 -15.32 7.45
CA LEU A 296 2.09 -15.58 6.55
C LEU A 296 2.55 -16.30 5.28
N GLN A 297 3.64 -15.85 4.65
CA GLN A 297 4.22 -16.50 3.48
C GLN A 297 4.55 -17.97 3.77
N LEU A 298 5.20 -18.26 4.91
CA LEU A 298 5.53 -19.62 5.33
C LEU A 298 4.29 -20.47 5.63
N THR A 299 3.24 -19.89 6.23
CA THR A 299 1.97 -20.58 6.47
C THR A 299 1.30 -20.97 5.15
N ILE A 300 1.26 -20.07 4.18
CA ILE A 300 0.71 -20.33 2.83
C ILE A 300 1.53 -21.42 2.13
N GLN A 301 2.86 -21.33 2.11
CA GLN A 301 3.72 -22.35 1.49
C GLN A 301 3.46 -23.76 2.04
N ARG A 302 3.15 -23.87 3.33
CA ARG A 302 2.93 -25.16 4.00
C ARG A 302 1.51 -25.69 3.86
N HIS A 303 0.50 -24.83 4.03
CA HIS A 303 -0.89 -25.24 4.18
C HIS A 303 -1.76 -24.94 2.97
N GLY A 304 -1.33 -24.02 2.09
CA GLY A 304 -2.12 -23.60 0.94
C GLY A 304 -1.29 -23.03 -0.20
N PRO A 305 -0.40 -23.81 -0.83
CA PRO A 305 0.48 -23.33 -1.92
C PRO A 305 -0.25 -22.87 -3.18
N TRP A 306 -1.59 -23.02 -3.23
CA TRP A 306 -2.47 -22.46 -4.27
C TRP A 306 -2.95 -21.02 -3.97
N SER A 307 -2.61 -20.47 -2.80
CA SER A 307 -2.98 -19.12 -2.37
C SER A 307 -1.76 -18.20 -2.38
N ALA A 308 -1.99 -16.90 -2.24
CA ALA A 308 -0.93 -15.91 -2.11
C ALA A 308 -1.28 -14.86 -1.04
N PRO A 309 -0.28 -14.27 -0.35
CA PRO A 309 -0.54 -13.27 0.69
C PRO A 309 -0.99 -11.94 0.09
N TRP A 310 -2.03 -11.34 0.67
CA TRP A 310 -2.56 -10.04 0.29
C TRP A 310 -2.74 -9.19 1.55
N VAL A 311 -2.40 -7.90 1.48
CA VAL A 311 -2.85 -6.91 2.48
C VAL A 311 -4.18 -6.34 1.98
N GLY A 312 -5.28 -6.83 2.56
CA GLY A 312 -6.64 -6.44 2.18
C GLY A 312 -7.09 -5.09 2.77
N GLU A 313 -6.42 -4.63 3.83
CA GLU A 313 -6.69 -3.35 4.49
C GLU A 313 -5.48 -2.93 5.34
N ALA A 314 -5.01 -1.69 5.19
CA ALA A 314 -3.98 -1.13 6.05
C ALA A 314 -4.05 0.39 6.12
N GLY A 315 -4.04 0.96 7.33
CA GLY A 315 -4.08 2.42 7.53
C GLY A 315 -3.07 2.95 8.55
N GLY A 316 -2.17 2.09 9.03
CA GLY A 316 -1.10 2.44 9.97
C GLY A 316 -1.65 2.64 11.38
N ALA A 317 -2.36 3.74 11.60
CA ALA A 317 -3.08 4.02 12.83
C ALA A 317 -4.56 3.63 12.71
N TYR A 318 -5.04 2.74 13.60
CA TYR A 318 -6.44 2.31 13.61
C TYR A 318 -7.36 3.40 14.20
N ASN A 319 -8.68 3.16 14.17
CA ASN A 319 -9.70 4.13 14.59
C ASN A 319 -9.72 5.43 13.75
N SER A 320 -9.67 5.26 12.42
CA SER A 320 -9.77 6.33 11.41
C SER A 320 -8.50 7.18 11.23
N GLY A 321 -7.33 6.66 11.59
CA GLY A 321 -6.05 7.37 11.41
C GLY A 321 -5.82 8.52 12.40
N SER A 322 -4.57 8.97 12.46
CA SER A 322 -4.18 10.11 13.29
C SER A 322 -4.50 11.42 12.61
N ARG A 323 -5.25 12.30 13.30
CA ARG A 323 -5.65 13.63 12.80
C ARG A 323 -4.46 14.54 12.51
N THR A 324 -3.33 14.32 13.17
CA THR A 324 -2.14 15.17 13.05
C THR A 324 -1.04 14.54 12.19
N VAL A 325 -1.22 13.31 11.71
CA VAL A 325 -0.15 12.56 11.02
C VAL A 325 -0.64 11.89 9.74
N SER A 326 -1.76 11.16 9.77
CA SER A 326 -2.10 10.20 8.71
C SER A 326 -2.45 10.81 7.34
N ASN A 327 -2.72 12.12 7.30
CA ASN A 327 -2.95 12.88 6.06
C ASN A 327 -1.77 13.80 5.70
N THR A 328 -0.60 13.61 6.32
CA THR A 328 0.58 14.46 6.15
C THR A 328 1.70 13.71 5.46
N PHE A 329 2.73 14.43 4.99
CA PHE A 329 3.92 13.86 4.35
C PHE A 329 4.62 12.82 5.23
N LEU A 330 4.56 12.96 6.56
CA LEU A 330 5.16 12.00 7.48
C LEU A 330 4.58 10.58 7.31
N ASP A 331 3.30 10.41 6.98
CA ASP A 331 2.72 9.07 6.82
C ASP A 331 3.30 8.30 5.61
N SER A 332 3.82 9.03 4.61
CA SER A 332 4.42 8.44 3.40
C SER A 332 5.66 7.59 3.71
N PHE A 333 6.40 7.91 4.77
CA PHE A 333 7.53 7.09 5.22
C PHE A 333 7.07 5.70 5.66
N TRP A 334 6.00 5.62 6.46
CA TRP A 334 5.43 4.35 6.87
C TRP A 334 4.82 3.63 5.67
N TYR A 335 4.01 4.34 4.87
CA TYR A 335 3.26 3.71 3.80
C TYR A 335 4.17 3.07 2.75
N LEU A 336 5.14 3.83 2.22
CA LEU A 336 6.10 3.32 1.25
C LEU A 336 7.01 2.24 1.84
N ASP A 337 7.32 2.31 3.13
CA ASP A 337 8.03 1.23 3.81
C ASP A 337 7.22 -0.06 3.90
N GLN A 338 5.91 0.02 4.19
CA GLN A 338 5.05 -1.17 4.21
C GLN A 338 4.89 -1.81 2.83
N LEU A 339 4.83 -1.01 1.77
CA LEU A 339 4.83 -1.51 0.39
C LEU A 339 6.10 -2.30 0.09
N GLY A 340 7.28 -1.72 0.38
CA GLY A 340 8.57 -2.39 0.20
C GLY A 340 8.72 -3.66 1.04
N GLN A 341 8.36 -3.60 2.33
CA GLN A 341 8.45 -4.73 3.25
C GLN A 341 7.53 -5.88 2.82
N SER A 342 6.29 -5.58 2.44
CA SER A 342 5.33 -6.61 2.05
C SER A 342 5.71 -7.27 0.70
N ALA A 343 6.14 -6.49 -0.29
CA ALA A 343 6.58 -7.00 -1.59
C ALA A 343 7.71 -8.03 -1.47
N LYS A 344 8.67 -7.80 -0.57
CA LYS A 344 9.78 -8.73 -0.29
C LYS A 344 9.34 -10.13 0.14
N TYR A 345 8.16 -10.27 0.74
CA TYR A 345 7.58 -11.53 1.20
C TYR A 345 6.44 -12.01 0.30
N ASP A 346 6.49 -11.63 -0.98
CA ASP A 346 5.60 -12.12 -2.03
C ASP A 346 4.13 -11.72 -1.87
N THR A 347 3.86 -10.64 -1.14
CA THR A 347 2.52 -10.03 -1.07
C THR A 347 2.11 -9.49 -2.44
N LYS A 348 0.93 -9.90 -2.92
CA LYS A 348 0.48 -9.60 -4.29
C LYS A 348 -0.27 -8.29 -4.43
N VAL A 349 -0.98 -7.88 -3.38
CA VAL A 349 -1.83 -6.68 -3.34
C VAL A 349 -1.70 -6.04 -1.98
N TYR A 350 -1.70 -4.70 -1.94
CA TYR A 350 -1.68 -3.88 -0.74
C TYR A 350 -2.74 -2.78 -0.81
N CYS A 351 -3.84 -2.97 -0.08
CA CYS A 351 -4.96 -2.05 -0.04
C CYS A 351 -4.81 -1.02 1.10
N ARG A 352 -4.59 0.25 0.73
CA ARG A 352 -4.60 1.37 1.67
C ARG A 352 -6.03 1.65 2.13
N GLN A 353 -6.23 1.60 3.43
CA GLN A 353 -7.37 2.19 4.11
C GLN A 353 -7.13 3.70 4.23
N THR A 354 -7.82 4.55 3.48
CA THR A 354 -8.84 4.32 2.42
C THR A 354 -8.52 5.13 1.17
N LEU A 355 -9.25 4.94 0.07
CA LEU A 355 -9.26 5.91 -1.03
C LEU A 355 -9.77 7.27 -0.54
N ILE A 356 -10.87 7.29 0.22
CA ILE A 356 -11.44 8.51 0.81
C ILE A 356 -12.11 8.19 2.16
N GLY A 357 -12.09 9.16 3.09
CA GLY A 357 -12.69 9.03 4.43
C GLY A 357 -11.69 8.64 5.52
N GLY A 358 -11.91 9.12 6.74
CA GLY A 358 -10.91 8.99 7.80
C GLY A 358 -9.71 9.91 7.58
N ASN A 359 -8.84 10.03 8.59
CA ASN A 359 -7.65 10.86 8.51
C ASN A 359 -6.51 10.24 7.68
N TYR A 360 -6.63 8.97 7.28
CA TYR A 360 -5.66 8.24 6.45
C TYR A 360 -6.05 8.17 4.96
N GLY A 361 -7.13 8.85 4.58
CA GLY A 361 -7.67 8.77 3.22
C GLY A 361 -6.64 9.26 2.22
N LEU A 362 -6.47 8.55 1.11
CA LEU A 362 -5.64 9.02 -0.01
C LEU A 362 -6.16 10.33 -0.57
N LEU A 363 -7.48 10.55 -0.53
CA LEU A 363 -8.14 11.81 -0.84
C LEU A 363 -8.67 12.45 0.44
N ASP A 364 -8.61 13.78 0.49
CA ASP A 364 -9.26 14.55 1.54
C ASP A 364 -10.79 14.32 1.54
N THR A 365 -11.34 14.07 2.71
CA THR A 365 -12.75 13.67 2.91
C THR A 365 -13.76 14.68 2.35
N ASP A 366 -13.44 15.98 2.40
CA ASP A 366 -14.39 17.03 2.04
C ASP A 366 -14.13 17.57 0.62
N THR A 367 -12.87 17.69 0.24
CA THR A 367 -12.44 18.37 -0.99
C THR A 367 -12.07 17.42 -2.12
N TYR A 368 -11.89 16.12 -1.86
CA TYR A 368 -11.37 15.12 -2.79
C TYR A 368 -9.95 15.40 -3.29
N VAL A 369 -9.27 16.44 -2.77
CA VAL A 369 -7.89 16.75 -3.13
C VAL A 369 -6.97 15.65 -2.58
N PRO A 370 -6.04 15.12 -3.39
CA PRO A 370 -5.11 14.09 -2.93
C PRO A 370 -4.23 14.52 -1.74
N ASN A 371 -4.13 13.66 -0.74
CA ASN A 371 -3.15 13.74 0.34
C ASN A 371 -1.77 13.21 -0.11
N PRO A 372 -0.69 13.49 0.63
CA PRO A 372 0.67 13.06 0.29
C PRO A 372 0.79 11.57 -0.09
N ASP A 373 0.10 10.68 0.63
CA ASP A 373 0.16 9.25 0.38
C ASP A 373 -0.44 8.81 -0.96
N TYR A 374 -1.34 9.59 -1.54
CA TYR A 374 -1.85 9.32 -2.89
C TYR A 374 -0.73 9.43 -3.92
N TYR A 375 0.07 10.49 -3.83
CA TYR A 375 1.20 10.71 -4.74
C TYR A 375 2.31 9.67 -4.53
N SER A 376 2.55 9.28 -3.27
CA SER A 376 3.43 8.14 -2.93
C SER A 376 2.96 6.84 -3.60
N ALA A 377 1.67 6.51 -3.51
CA ALA A 377 1.08 5.33 -4.14
C ALA A 377 1.20 5.39 -5.67
N LEU A 378 0.94 6.56 -6.24
CA LEU A 378 0.94 6.78 -7.69
C LEU A 378 2.35 6.68 -8.29
N LEU A 379 3.37 7.21 -7.62
CA LEU A 379 4.76 7.03 -8.03
C LEU A 379 5.18 5.56 -7.95
N TRP A 380 4.83 4.88 -6.86
CA TRP A 380 5.06 3.43 -6.78
C TRP A 380 4.44 2.72 -7.98
N HIS A 381 3.14 2.98 -8.24
CA HIS A 381 2.41 2.35 -9.33
C HIS A 381 3.05 2.58 -10.70
N ARG A 382 3.54 3.80 -10.95
CA ARG A 382 4.13 4.20 -12.25
C ARG A 382 5.56 3.72 -12.46
N LEU A 383 6.33 3.51 -11.38
CA LEU A 383 7.78 3.30 -11.46
C LEU A 383 8.22 1.89 -11.03
N MET A 384 7.63 1.34 -9.98
CA MET A 384 8.01 0.05 -9.40
C MET A 384 7.30 -1.09 -10.13
N GLY A 385 8.06 -1.91 -10.85
CA GLY A 385 7.55 -3.08 -11.56
C GLY A 385 7.27 -4.28 -10.65
N ASN A 386 6.76 -5.36 -11.24
CA ASN A 386 6.25 -6.50 -10.46
C ASN A 386 7.38 -7.38 -9.89
N GLY A 387 8.53 -7.45 -10.56
CA GLY A 387 9.66 -8.26 -10.12
C GLY A 387 10.40 -7.62 -8.96
N VAL A 388 10.40 -8.26 -7.79
CA VAL A 388 11.09 -7.75 -6.59
C VAL A 388 12.54 -8.25 -6.61
N LEU A 389 13.50 -7.35 -6.45
CA LEU A 389 14.93 -7.68 -6.45
C LEU A 389 15.48 -7.67 -5.02
N SER A 390 16.52 -8.48 -4.80
CA SER A 390 17.27 -8.43 -3.54
C SER A 390 18.30 -7.30 -3.59
N ILE A 391 18.60 -6.74 -2.43
CA ILE A 391 19.68 -5.77 -2.28
C ILE A 391 20.58 -6.17 -1.11
N ASP A 392 21.88 -5.90 -1.24
CA ASP A 392 22.80 -5.79 -0.12
C ASP A 392 23.02 -4.32 0.20
N PHE A 393 23.02 -3.99 1.49
CA PHE A 393 22.96 -2.62 1.95
C PHE A 393 24.06 -2.35 2.97
N GLY A 394 24.92 -1.38 2.68
CA GLY A 394 26.06 -1.00 3.53
C GLY A 394 25.80 0.17 4.50
N GLY A 395 24.55 0.64 4.61
CA GLY A 395 24.20 1.82 5.40
C GLY A 395 23.60 1.51 6.78
N THR A 396 23.18 2.56 7.50
CA THR A 396 22.47 2.44 8.78
C THR A 396 20.99 2.12 8.56
N SER A 397 20.29 1.64 9.59
CA SER A 397 18.85 1.35 9.52
C SER A 397 17.95 2.56 9.25
N TYR A 398 18.49 3.79 9.34
CA TYR A 398 17.76 5.03 9.05
C TYR A 398 17.62 5.31 7.55
N LEU A 399 18.45 4.71 6.69
CA LEU A 399 18.20 4.70 5.26
C LEU A 399 17.67 3.32 4.88
N ARG A 400 16.49 3.29 4.27
CA ARG A 400 15.79 2.06 3.88
C ARG A 400 15.70 2.03 2.36
N ALA A 401 15.92 0.87 1.77
CA ALA A 401 16.03 0.72 0.32
C ALA A 401 15.25 -0.51 -0.16
N TYR A 402 14.56 -0.37 -1.30
CA TYR A 402 13.81 -1.44 -1.95
C TYR A 402 14.01 -1.36 -3.46
N ALA A 403 14.32 -2.48 -4.10
CA ALA A 403 14.58 -2.53 -5.54
C ALA A 403 13.58 -3.47 -6.23
N HIS A 404 13.04 -3.00 -7.35
CA HIS A 404 12.18 -3.76 -8.24
C HIS A 404 12.74 -3.65 -9.66
N CYS A 405 12.32 -4.55 -10.53
CA CYS A 405 12.38 -4.30 -11.96
C CYS A 405 11.63 -2.99 -12.29
N GLY A 406 12.05 -2.29 -13.34
CA GLY A 406 11.32 -1.11 -13.81
C GLY A 406 9.89 -1.48 -14.21
N LYS A 407 8.92 -0.57 -13.99
CA LYS A 407 7.55 -0.75 -14.53
C LYS A 407 7.55 -0.69 -16.07
N GLN A 408 8.41 0.15 -16.64
CA GLN A 408 8.74 0.10 -18.07
C GLN A 408 9.76 -1.02 -18.32
N LYS A 409 9.76 -1.59 -19.53
CA LYS A 409 10.63 -2.72 -19.88
C LYS A 409 12.10 -2.35 -19.75
N GLY A 410 12.86 -3.23 -19.11
CA GLY A 410 14.30 -3.07 -18.88
C GLY A 410 14.61 -2.24 -17.63
N GLY A 411 15.82 -2.42 -17.10
CA GLY A 411 16.29 -1.65 -15.97
C GLY A 411 15.64 -1.98 -14.63
N ILE A 412 15.90 -1.11 -13.65
CA ILE A 412 15.39 -1.25 -12.28
C ILE A 412 14.79 0.06 -11.77
N ALA A 413 13.94 -0.05 -10.76
CA ALA A 413 13.47 1.06 -9.94
C ALA A 413 13.86 0.84 -8.47
N LEU A 414 14.40 1.87 -7.84
CA LEU A 414 14.86 1.88 -6.46
C LEU A 414 14.04 2.90 -5.67
N LEU A 415 13.50 2.48 -4.52
CA LEU A 415 12.94 3.36 -3.51
C LEU A 415 13.97 3.52 -2.39
N LEU A 416 14.27 4.77 -2.01
CA LEU A 416 15.15 5.15 -0.91
C LEU A 416 14.37 6.01 0.08
N ILE A 417 14.38 5.66 1.36
CA ILE A 417 13.67 6.36 2.44
C ILE A 417 14.69 6.75 3.50
N ASN A 418 14.95 8.05 3.67
CA ASN A 418 15.85 8.55 4.71
C ASN A 418 15.05 9.06 5.91
N LEU A 419 15.09 8.31 7.01
CA LEU A 419 14.44 8.62 8.30
C LEU A 419 15.30 9.53 9.19
N SER A 420 16.54 9.82 8.81
CA SER A 420 17.42 10.69 9.58
C SER A 420 16.89 12.13 9.59
N GLN A 421 16.89 12.78 10.76
CA GLN A 421 16.39 14.14 10.92
C GLN A 421 17.40 15.23 10.57
N ASN A 422 18.70 14.89 10.56
CA ASN A 422 19.78 15.86 10.49
C ASN A 422 20.91 15.47 9.54
N MET A 423 20.86 14.27 8.93
CA MET A 423 21.94 13.76 8.10
C MET A 423 21.40 13.25 6.77
N GLY A 424 21.96 13.76 5.68
CA GLY A 424 21.68 13.27 4.34
C GLY A 424 22.37 11.93 4.07
N SER A 425 22.05 11.28 2.96
CA SER A 425 22.71 10.07 2.51
C SER A 425 23.22 10.23 1.08
N MET A 426 24.50 10.00 0.85
CA MET A 426 25.09 9.89 -0.48
C MET A 426 25.14 8.42 -0.88
N VAL A 427 24.25 8.02 -1.78
CA VAL A 427 24.02 6.62 -2.15
C VAL A 427 24.68 6.30 -3.49
N THR A 428 25.58 5.32 -3.48
CA THR A 428 26.14 4.72 -4.69
C THR A 428 25.43 3.39 -4.97
N VAL A 429 24.88 3.23 -6.17
CA VAL A 429 24.24 1.98 -6.61
C VAL A 429 25.23 1.13 -7.41
N ARG A 430 25.29 -0.17 -7.10
CA ARG A 430 26.15 -1.14 -7.79
C ARG A 430 25.36 -2.38 -8.21
N ASN A 431 25.85 -3.05 -9.24
CA ASN A 431 25.32 -4.33 -9.73
C ASN A 431 26.21 -5.50 -9.27
N ASP A 432 25.61 -6.59 -8.81
CA ASP A 432 26.33 -7.80 -8.38
C ASP A 432 26.81 -8.69 -9.55
N LEU A 433 26.17 -8.61 -10.73
CA LEU A 433 26.51 -9.40 -11.92
C LEU A 433 27.96 -9.19 -12.39
N ASN A 434 28.56 -8.04 -12.06
CA ASN A 434 29.95 -7.72 -12.39
C ASN A 434 31.01 -8.23 -11.40
N VAL A 435 30.61 -8.94 -10.33
CA VAL A 435 31.57 -9.55 -9.38
C VAL A 435 32.02 -10.94 -9.86
N GLY A 436 31.26 -11.62 -10.73
CA GLY A 436 31.51 -12.99 -11.17
C GLY A 436 32.53 -13.18 -12.29
N LEU A 437 32.89 -12.14 -13.05
CA LEU A 437 33.80 -12.25 -14.20
C LEU A 437 35.29 -12.15 -13.83
N ALA A 438 35.63 -11.88 -12.56
CA ALA A 438 37.02 -11.84 -12.08
C ALA A 438 37.51 -13.18 -11.50
N GLN A 439 36.64 -14.19 -11.32
CA GLN A 439 37.00 -15.50 -10.75
C GLN A 439 37.32 -16.57 -11.81
N GLY A 440 37.75 -16.14 -13.00
CA GLY A 440 38.15 -17.00 -14.11
C GLY A 440 39.66 -17.24 -14.24
N GLN A 441 40.47 -17.08 -13.19
CA GLN A 441 41.87 -17.54 -13.18
C GLN A 441 42.22 -18.08 -11.78
N GLY A 442 42.42 -19.40 -11.70
CA GLY A 442 42.66 -20.09 -10.44
C GLY A 442 44.00 -19.72 -9.81
N ILE A 443 43.98 -19.32 -8.53
CA ILE A 443 45.11 -19.39 -7.60
C ILE A 443 44.55 -19.70 -6.20
N THR A 444 45.29 -20.56 -5.50
CA THR A 444 45.09 -21.16 -4.18
C THR A 444 44.68 -20.20 -3.05
N ARG A 445 43.83 -20.71 -2.15
CA ARG A 445 43.43 -20.09 -0.87
C ARG A 445 44.67 -19.80 -0.02
N ASP A 446 44.87 -18.53 0.31
CA ASP A 446 45.62 -18.14 1.51
C ASP A 446 45.01 -16.90 2.17
N SER A 447 44.86 -16.99 3.49
CA SER A 447 44.19 -16.03 4.35
C SER A 447 45.14 -14.90 4.77
N SER A 448 45.43 -13.95 3.88
CA SER A 448 46.18 -12.74 4.25
C SER A 448 46.13 -11.61 3.20
N PHE A 449 44.95 -11.26 2.68
CA PHE A 449 44.83 -10.15 1.70
C PHE A 449 43.72 -9.14 2.01
N VAL A 450 43.43 -8.91 3.30
CA VAL A 450 42.52 -7.86 3.75
C VAL A 450 43.32 -6.59 4.04
N HIS A 451 43.94 -5.97 3.02
CA HIS A 451 44.37 -4.57 3.15
C HIS A 451 44.69 -3.80 1.86
N GLY A 452 44.47 -4.34 0.66
CA GLY A 452 44.90 -3.65 -0.57
C GLY A 452 44.10 -4.00 -1.81
N LEU A 453 42.86 -3.53 -1.90
CA LEU A 453 42.18 -3.38 -3.19
C LEU A 453 41.11 -2.26 -3.14
N LYS A 454 41.56 -1.03 -2.91
CA LYS A 454 40.85 0.15 -3.46
C LYS A 454 41.11 0.15 -4.96
N ARG A 455 40.30 -0.56 -5.73
CA ARG A 455 40.27 -0.40 -7.19
C ARG A 455 38.83 -0.12 -7.61
N THR A 456 38.63 1.15 -7.96
CA THR A 456 37.47 1.73 -8.61
C THR A 456 37.10 0.91 -9.83
N VAL A 457 35.91 0.31 -9.81
CA VAL A 457 35.19 -0.08 -11.03
C VAL A 457 33.78 0.48 -10.84
N SER A 458 33.65 1.75 -11.19
CA SER A 458 32.39 2.29 -11.67
C SER A 458 32.01 1.49 -12.91
N TRP A 459 30.72 1.25 -13.08
CA TRP A 459 30.10 0.68 -14.28
C TRP A 459 30.95 0.89 -15.55
N VAL A 460 31.60 -0.18 -16.02
CA VAL A 460 32.09 -0.30 -17.39
C VAL A 460 31.65 -1.67 -17.85
N GLY A 461 30.37 -1.78 -18.20
CA GLY A 461 29.96 -2.71 -19.23
C GLY A 461 30.81 -2.42 -20.47
N SER A 462 31.23 -3.45 -21.19
CA SER A 462 32.06 -3.35 -22.38
C SER A 462 31.33 -2.65 -23.53
N LYS A 463 31.19 -1.33 -23.45
CA LYS A 463 30.88 -0.36 -24.51
C LYS A 463 31.06 1.03 -23.90
N ALA A 464 32.19 1.66 -24.21
CA ALA A 464 32.46 3.03 -23.80
C ALA A 464 31.35 3.98 -24.30
N SER A 465 30.50 4.39 -23.38
CA SER A 465 29.57 5.51 -23.51
C SER A 465 29.49 6.26 -22.18
N ASP A 466 30.67 6.57 -21.64
CA ASP A 466 30.85 7.40 -20.44
C ASP A 466 30.31 8.81 -20.71
N GLY A 467 29.01 9.03 -20.44
CA GLY A 467 28.36 10.33 -20.48
C GLY A 467 26.93 10.38 -21.04
N LEU A 468 26.40 9.27 -21.58
CA LEU A 468 25.05 9.27 -22.18
C LEU A 468 23.97 8.61 -21.30
N GLU A 469 24.33 7.68 -20.43
CA GLU A 469 23.33 6.98 -19.61
C GLU A 469 22.82 7.86 -18.48
N LYS A 470 21.51 8.06 -18.47
CA LYS A 470 20.80 8.88 -17.49
C LYS A 470 19.88 8.00 -16.67
N ARG A 471 19.77 8.36 -15.40
CA ARG A 471 18.75 7.86 -14.50
C ARG A 471 17.75 8.96 -14.20
N GLU A 472 16.57 8.54 -13.78
CA GLU A 472 15.47 9.41 -13.42
C GLU A 472 15.34 9.45 -11.90
N GLU A 473 15.28 10.65 -11.33
CA GLU A 473 15.12 10.85 -9.89
C GLU A 473 13.82 11.61 -9.58
N TYR A 474 13.09 11.09 -8.59
CA TYR A 474 11.84 11.63 -8.07
C TYR A 474 11.97 11.81 -6.56
N HIS A 475 12.43 12.98 -6.14
CA HIS A 475 12.62 13.33 -4.73
C HIS A 475 11.35 13.89 -4.14
N LEU A 476 10.85 13.25 -3.09
CA LEU A 476 9.69 13.66 -2.33
C LEU A 476 10.12 14.33 -1.04
N THR A 477 9.63 15.55 -0.82
CA THR A 477 9.86 16.33 0.39
C THR A 477 8.57 17.00 0.86
N ALA A 478 8.55 17.43 2.12
CA ALA A 478 7.44 18.18 2.68
C ALA A 478 7.58 19.68 2.39
N GLN A 479 6.46 20.37 2.20
CA GLN A 479 6.46 21.83 2.05
C GLN A 479 7.09 22.51 3.25
N ASP A 480 7.98 23.47 2.97
CA ASP A 480 8.75 24.24 3.95
C ASP A 480 9.58 23.37 4.92
N GLY A 481 9.88 22.12 4.55
CA GLY A 481 10.54 21.15 5.44
C GLY A 481 9.67 20.68 6.60
N ASN A 482 8.39 21.07 6.65
CA ASN A 482 7.47 20.65 7.69
C ASN A 482 6.91 19.26 7.37
N ARG A 483 7.45 18.21 8.01
CA ARG A 483 6.98 16.82 7.84
C ARG A 483 5.48 16.61 8.10
N PHE A 484 4.82 17.51 8.82
CA PHE A 484 3.37 17.47 9.05
C PHE A 484 2.55 18.27 8.03
N ALA A 485 3.18 18.75 6.94
CA ALA A 485 2.48 19.40 5.84
C ALA A 485 1.63 18.39 5.06
N ARG A 486 0.49 18.87 4.55
CA ARG A 486 -0.38 18.12 3.64
C ARG A 486 -0.01 18.32 2.17
N THR A 487 0.92 19.23 1.88
CA THR A 487 1.48 19.45 0.55
C THR A 487 2.83 18.75 0.46
N MET A 488 2.93 17.83 -0.51
CA MET A 488 4.15 17.14 -0.90
C MET A 488 4.77 17.86 -2.11
N LEU A 489 6.10 17.89 -2.16
CA LEU A 489 6.84 18.39 -3.31
C LEU A 489 7.48 17.21 -4.03
N LEU A 490 7.45 17.24 -5.35
CA LEU A 490 8.25 16.40 -6.22
C LEU A 490 9.35 17.26 -6.83
N ASN A 491 10.61 16.91 -6.55
CA ASN A 491 11.78 17.61 -7.09
C ASN A 491 11.74 19.14 -6.81
N GLY A 492 11.20 19.52 -5.64
CA GLY A 492 11.05 20.91 -5.23
C GLY A 492 9.82 21.64 -5.79
N VAL A 493 8.94 20.96 -6.53
CA VAL A 493 7.69 21.51 -7.07
C VAL A 493 6.49 20.93 -6.31
N PRO A 494 5.57 21.76 -5.76
CA PRO A 494 4.35 21.27 -5.11
C PRO A 494 3.50 20.39 -6.03
N LEU A 495 3.03 19.26 -5.49
CA LEU A 495 2.06 18.40 -6.16
C LEU A 495 0.64 18.84 -5.81
N GLU A 496 0.08 19.66 -6.70
CA GLU A 496 -1.27 20.20 -6.60
C GLU A 496 -2.05 19.86 -7.87
N LEU A 497 -3.36 19.70 -7.74
CA LEU A 497 -4.22 19.49 -8.91
C LEU A 497 -4.10 20.67 -9.88
N THR A 498 -4.23 20.39 -11.18
CA THR A 498 -4.33 21.45 -12.19
C THR A 498 -5.61 22.27 -11.98
N GLU A 499 -5.73 23.42 -12.66
CA GLU A 499 -6.97 24.22 -12.64
C GLU A 499 -8.21 23.41 -13.07
N ASP A 500 -8.03 22.42 -13.94
CA ASP A 500 -9.07 21.50 -14.40
C ASP A 500 -9.32 20.32 -13.44
N GLY A 501 -8.58 20.24 -12.33
CA GLY A 501 -8.69 19.16 -11.35
C GLY A 501 -7.99 17.86 -11.74
N ASP A 502 -7.06 17.91 -12.71
CA ASP A 502 -6.26 16.74 -13.09
C ASP A 502 -5.10 16.52 -12.11
N ILE A 503 -4.68 15.25 -11.99
CA ILE A 503 -3.46 14.92 -11.26
C ILE A 503 -2.27 15.56 -11.99
N PRO A 504 -1.40 16.31 -11.30
CA PRO A 504 -0.28 17.00 -11.93
C PRO A 504 0.68 15.99 -12.60
N PRO A 505 1.36 16.39 -13.69
CA PRO A 505 2.42 15.58 -14.26
C PRO A 505 3.56 15.40 -13.24
N MET A 506 4.07 14.18 -13.14
CA MET A 506 5.14 13.83 -12.21
C MET A 506 6.43 13.65 -13.00
N TYR A 507 7.16 14.74 -13.23
CA TYR A 507 8.38 14.73 -14.05
C TYR A 507 9.63 14.37 -13.22
N PRO A 508 10.52 13.51 -13.74
CA PRO A 508 11.80 13.24 -13.09
C PRO A 508 12.80 14.37 -13.30
N VAL A 509 13.82 14.41 -12.45
CA VAL A 509 15.11 15.03 -12.78
C VAL A 509 15.99 13.98 -13.43
N GLN A 510 16.63 14.33 -14.54
CA GLN A 510 17.54 13.45 -15.25
C GLN A 510 18.97 13.67 -14.76
N VAL A 511 19.61 12.62 -14.22
CA VAL A 511 20.93 12.68 -13.60
C VAL A 511 21.84 11.63 -14.27
N SER A 512 23.15 11.90 -14.34
CA SER A 512 24.13 10.90 -14.86
C SER A 512 24.04 9.62 -14.03
N ALA A 513 23.87 8.46 -14.67
CA ALA A 513 23.71 7.18 -13.99
C ALA A 513 24.87 6.84 -13.02
N SER A 514 26.08 7.34 -13.30
CA SER A 514 27.30 7.12 -12.50
C SER A 514 27.45 8.03 -11.27
N SER A 515 26.67 9.11 -11.15
CA SER A 515 26.77 10.04 -10.01
C SER A 515 26.19 9.42 -8.74
N PRO A 516 26.68 9.73 -7.53
CA PRO A 516 25.95 9.39 -6.31
C PRO A 516 24.55 10.02 -6.30
N ILE A 517 23.60 9.36 -5.64
CA ILE A 517 22.25 9.89 -5.38
C ILE A 517 22.28 10.54 -4.00
N TYR A 518 21.90 11.81 -3.91
CA TYR A 518 21.75 12.47 -2.61
C TYR A 518 20.31 12.33 -2.11
N VAL A 519 20.11 11.75 -0.92
CA VAL A 519 18.82 11.65 -0.25
C VAL A 519 18.85 12.51 1.01
N ALA A 520 18.16 13.65 0.96
CA ALA A 520 18.13 14.63 2.04
C ALA A 520 17.57 14.05 3.37
N PRO A 521 17.84 14.67 4.53
CA PRO A 521 17.18 14.30 5.79
C PRO A 521 15.65 14.34 5.64
N LEU A 522 14.95 13.38 6.25
CA LEU A 522 13.49 13.25 6.18
C LEU A 522 12.95 13.44 4.76
N SER A 523 13.49 12.69 3.81
CA SER A 523 13.04 12.67 2.42
C SER A 523 12.98 11.26 1.86
N ILE A 524 12.32 11.13 0.72
CA ILE A 524 12.13 9.88 0.01
C ILE A 524 12.52 10.09 -1.44
N ALA A 525 13.16 9.12 -2.08
CA ALA A 525 13.51 9.18 -3.49
C ALA A 525 13.09 7.90 -4.21
N PHE A 526 12.36 8.03 -5.32
CA PHE A 526 12.31 6.98 -6.33
C PHE A 526 13.37 7.26 -7.39
N VAL A 527 14.11 6.23 -7.78
CA VAL A 527 15.19 6.33 -8.75
C VAL A 527 15.06 5.21 -9.78
N VAL A 528 14.87 5.56 -11.04
CA VAL A 528 14.77 4.59 -12.14
C VAL A 528 16.07 4.61 -12.93
N PHE A 529 16.64 3.42 -13.14
CA PHE A 529 17.80 3.22 -14.01
C PHE A 529 17.35 2.39 -15.22
N PRO A 530 16.96 3.04 -16.34
CA PRO A 530 16.42 2.34 -17.51
C PRO A 530 17.40 1.34 -18.13
N ASP A 531 18.69 1.69 -18.13
CA ASP A 531 19.76 0.91 -18.75
C ASP A 531 20.48 -0.03 -17.76
N PHE A 532 19.92 -0.24 -16.55
CA PHE A 532 20.53 -1.12 -15.56
C PHE A 532 20.45 -2.59 -16.00
N GLU A 533 21.59 -3.26 -16.08
CA GLU A 533 21.66 -4.69 -16.41
C GLU A 533 21.10 -5.54 -15.26
N ALA A 534 19.89 -6.05 -15.41
CA ALA A 534 19.29 -7.03 -14.51
C ALA A 534 18.61 -8.13 -15.34
N ASP A 535 19.24 -9.32 -15.40
CA ASP A 535 18.75 -10.47 -16.16
C ASP A 535 17.31 -10.87 -15.84
N ALA A 536 16.83 -10.50 -14.65
CA ALA A 536 15.50 -10.84 -14.16
C ALA A 536 14.34 -9.95 -14.67
N CYS A 537 14.59 -8.85 -15.41
CA CYS A 537 13.63 -7.73 -15.57
C CYS A 537 13.00 -7.48 -16.98
#